data_AF-D6YTU2-F1
#
_entry.id   AF-D6YTU2-F1
#
_cell.length_a   1.000
_cell.length_b   1.000
_cell.length_c   1.000
_cell.angle_alpha   90.00
_cell.angle_beta   90.00
_cell.angle_gamma   90.00
#
_symmetry.space_group_name_H-M   'P 1'
#
loop_
_entity.id
_entity.type
_entity.pdbx_description
1 polymer ?
#
loop_
_entity_poly.entity_id
_entity_poly.type
_entity_poly.pdbx_seq_one_letter_code
_entity_poly.pdbx_strand_id
1 'polypeptide(L)' 'MSELFSSDSTVHYQYRYDPVGNLISSEDLVNQTLLEREYDENNNITKERLPNGYESHFDYDSQNRRTNY' A
#
# COMPACT_ATOMS: atom_id res chain seq x y z
N MET A 1 -3.59 -2.68 12.39
CA MET A 1 -4.72 -2.23 11.55
C MET A 1 -5.23 -0.94 12.15
N SER A 2 -5.31 0.13 11.38
CA SER A 2 -5.90 1.40 11.80
C SER A 2 -7.04 1.76 10.86
N GLU A 3 -8.02 2.51 11.37
CA GLU A 3 -9.18 2.94 10.61
C GLU A 3 -9.41 4.43 10.88
N LEU A 4 -9.74 5.17 9.84
CA LEU A 4 -10.06 6.58 9.87
C LEU A 4 -11.46 6.75 9.29
N PHE A 5 -12.44 7.04 10.12
CA PHE A 5 -13.80 7.28 9.65
C PHE A 5 -14.39 8.56 10.26
N SER A 6 -15.25 9.22 9.50
CA SER A 6 -16.04 10.37 9.94
C SER A 6 -17.41 9.89 10.40
N SER A 7 -17.96 10.50 11.45
CA SER A 7 -19.33 10.19 11.92
C SER A 7 -20.42 10.47 10.89
N ASP A 8 -20.15 11.36 9.93
CA ASP A 8 -21.04 11.70 8.81
C ASP A 8 -20.84 10.79 7.58
N SER A 9 -20.03 9.72 7.70
CA SER A 9 -19.74 8.75 6.62
C SER A 9 -19.11 9.34 5.35
N THR A 10 -18.63 10.58 5.40
CA THR A 10 -17.95 11.26 4.28
C THR A 10 -16.53 10.78 4.05
N VAL A 11 -15.93 10.12 5.05
CA VAL A 11 -14.56 9.61 5.02
C VAL A 11 -14.57 8.26 5.74
N HIS A 12 -13.99 7.24 5.12
CA HIS A 12 -13.82 5.92 5.74
C HIS A 12 -12.66 5.20 5.06
N TYR A 13 -11.50 5.26 5.70
CA TYR A 13 -10.28 4.56 5.28
C TYR A 13 -9.89 3.49 6.28
N GLN A 14 -9.40 2.38 5.76
CA GLN A 14 -8.87 1.28 6.52
C GLN A 14 -7.44 1.00 6.08
N TYR A 15 -6.50 1.09 7.02
CA TYR A 15 -5.08 0.89 6.78
C TYR A 15 -4.57 -0.34 7.50
N ARG A 16 -3.72 -1.10 6.82
CA ARG A 16 -3.03 -2.27 7.36
C ARG A 16 -1.55 -2.03 7.24
N TYR A 17 -0.84 -2.41 8.29
CA TYR A 17 0.60 -2.26 8.37
C TYR A 17 1.25 -3.58 8.76
N ASP A 18 2.45 -3.80 8.24
CA ASP A 18 3.35 -4.85 8.67
C ASP A 18 3.84 -4.65 10.11
N PRO A 19 4.43 -5.68 10.74
CA PRO A 19 5.01 -5.58 12.09
C PRO A 19 6.10 -4.51 12.22
N VAL A 20 6.78 -4.18 11.13
CA VAL A 20 7.80 -3.12 11.03
C VAL A 20 7.23 -1.72 10.79
N GLY A 21 5.91 -1.61 10.55
CA GLY A 21 5.22 -0.33 10.35
C GLY A 21 5.06 0.11 8.89
N ASN A 22 5.38 -0.75 7.91
CA ASN A 22 5.15 -0.46 6.49
C ASN A 22 3.67 -0.62 6.13
N LEU A 23 3.13 0.23 5.27
CA LEU A 23 1.72 0.20 4.86
C LEU A 23 1.48 -0.86 3.79
N ILE A 24 0.93 -2.01 4.15
CA ILE A 24 0.63 -3.12 3.22
C ILE A 24 -0.68 -2.94 2.45
N SER A 25 -1.64 -2.23 3.02
CA SER A 25 -2.94 -2.03 2.38
C SER A 25 -3.62 -0.78 2.91
N SER A 26 -4.27 -0.06 2.01
CA SER A 26 -5.07 1.13 2.27
C SER A 26 -6.34 1.03 1.45
N GLU A 27 -7.45 0.79 2.10
CA GLU A 27 -8.77 0.72 1.50
C GLU A 27 -9.58 1.95 1.86
N ASP A 28 -10.13 2.64 0.88
CA ASP A 28 -11.14 3.67 1.07
C ASP A 28 -12.52 3.05 0.79
N LEU A 29 -13.31 2.90 1.85
CA LEU A 29 -14.63 2.31 1.78
C LEU A 29 -15.67 3.27 1.19
N VAL A 30 -15.40 4.58 1.19
CA VAL A 30 -16.31 5.60 0.63
C VAL A 30 -16.29 5.55 -0.90
N ASN A 31 -15.11 5.61 -1.52
CA ASN A 31 -14.93 5.56 -2.97
C ASN A 31 -14.67 4.13 -3.47
N GLN A 32 -14.66 3.13 -2.59
CA GLN A 32 -14.37 1.72 -2.89
C GLN A 32 -13.02 1.55 -3.63
N THR A 33 -11.99 2.25 -3.14
CA THR A 33 -10.65 2.19 -3.73
C THR A 33 -9.71 1.39 -2.84
N LEU A 34 -9.04 0.40 -3.40
CA LEU A 34 -8.07 -0.43 -2.68
C LEU A 34 -6.67 -0.17 -3.24
N LEU A 35 -5.75 0.21 -2.36
CA LEU A 35 -4.32 0.31 -2.63
C LEU A 35 -3.62 -0.79 -1.83
N GLU A 36 -2.87 -1.66 -2.52
CA GLU A 36 -2.08 -2.72 -1.89
C GLU A 36 -0.60 -2.51 -2.19
N ARG A 37 0.25 -2.76 -1.21
CA ARG A 37 1.70 -2.67 -1.34
C ARG A 37 2.36 -3.88 -0.71
N GLU A 38 3.34 -4.41 -1.40
CA GLU A 38 4.18 -5.51 -0.91
C GLU A 38 5.60 -4.98 -0.72
N TYR A 39 6.25 -5.43 0.35
CA TYR A 39 7.60 -4.98 0.72
C TYR A 39 8.56 -6.17 0.80
N ASP A 40 9.80 -5.93 0.43
CA ASP A 40 10.91 -6.87 0.65
C ASP A 40 11.43 -6.80 2.10
N GLU A 41 12.29 -7.75 2.50
CA GLU A 41 12.98 -7.77 3.81
C GLU A 41 13.75 -6.47 4.12
N ASN A 42 14.13 -5.73 3.08
CA ASN A 42 14.80 -4.44 3.20
C ASN A 42 13.85 -3.23 3.32
N ASN A 43 12.53 -3.44 3.44
CA ASN A 43 11.49 -2.40 3.47
C ASN A 43 11.34 -1.61 2.16
N ASN A 44 11.71 -2.19 1.02
CA ASN A 44 11.46 -1.61 -0.29
C ASN A 44 10.15 -2.13 -0.87
N ILE A 45 9.37 -1.27 -1.54
CA ILE A 45 8.09 -1.65 -2.16
C ILE A 45 8.38 -2.50 -3.39
N THR A 46 8.16 -3.81 -3.36
CA THR A 46 8.35 -4.70 -4.52
C THR A 46 7.16 -4.70 -5.46
N LYS A 47 5.98 -4.35 -4.94
CA LYS A 47 4.76 -4.29 -5.73
C LYS A 47 3.80 -3.26 -5.19
N GLU A 48 3.15 -2.55 -6.09
CA GLU A 48 2.09 -1.60 -5.76
C GLU A 48 0.89 -1.84 -6.69
N ARG A 49 -0.27 -2.13 -6.10
CA ARG A 49 -1.54 -2.24 -6.81
C ARG A 49 -2.38 -1.02 -6.51
N LEU A 50 -2.59 -0.22 -7.54
CA LEU A 50 -3.37 1.00 -7.49
C LEU A 50 -4.86 0.68 -7.68
N PRO A 51 -5.75 1.52 -7.10
CA PRO A 51 -7.20 1.29 -7.17
C PRO A 51 -7.79 1.45 -8.58
N ASN A 52 -7.04 2.05 -9.51
CA ASN A 52 -7.40 2.13 -10.92
C ASN A 52 -7.13 0.82 -11.69
N GLY A 53 -6.72 -0.24 -11.00
CA GLY A 53 -6.43 -1.56 -11.58
C GLY A 53 -5.03 -1.71 -12.14
N TYR A 54 -4.19 -0.68 -12.04
CA TYR A 54 -2.80 -0.77 -12.46
C TYR A 54 -1.95 -1.40 -11.37
N GLU A 55 -1.12 -2.37 -11.74
CA GLU A 55 -0.12 -2.95 -10.86
C GLU A 55 1.28 -2.60 -11.38
N SER A 56 2.12 -2.13 -10.46
CA SER A 56 3.52 -1.83 -10.72
C SER A 56 4.38 -2.78 -9.92
N HIS A 57 5.37 -3.37 -10.57
CA HIS A 57 6.35 -4.26 -9.97
C HIS A 57 7.71 -3.56 -9.98
N PHE A 58 8.44 -3.73 -8.90
CA PHE A 58 9.67 -3.03 -8.61
C PHE A 58 10.71 -4.04 -8.15
N ASP A 59 11.74 -4.21 -8.96
CA ASP A 59 12.90 -5.03 -8.58
C ASP A 59 13.97 -4.13 -7.96
N TYR A 60 14.55 -4.61 -6.87
CA TYR A 60 15.66 -3.95 -6.18
C TYR A 60 16.85 -4.90 -6.15
N ASP A 61 18.03 -4.38 -6.48
CA ASP A 61 19.28 -5.10 -6.30
C ASP A 61 19.68 -5.13 -4.82
N SER A 62 20.63 -6.01 -4.47
CA SER A 62 21.29 -6.13 -3.16
C SER A 62 21.79 -4.81 -2.52
N GLN A 63 21.91 -3.75 -3.31
CA GLN A 63 22.28 -2.40 -2.88
C GLN A 63 21.06 -1.47 -2.67
N ASN A 64 19.84 -2.00 -2.60
CA ASN A 64 18.58 -1.24 -2.51
C ASN A 64 18.36 -0.26 -3.66
N ARG A 65 18.96 -0.54 -4.82
CA ARG A 65 18.79 0.27 -6.03
C ARG A 65 17.71 -0.37 -6.89
N ARG A 66 16.70 0.43 -7.24
CA ARG A 66 15.67 0.01 -8.19
C ARG A 66 16.32 -0.26 -9.54
N THR A 67 16.27 -1.51 -9.99
CA THR A 67 16.97 -1.97 -11.20
C THR A 67 16.12 -1.93 -12.44
N ASN A 68 14.82 -1.66 -12.32
CA ASN A 68 13.87 -1.72 -13.43
C ASN A 68 13.29 -0.33 -13.77
N TYR A 69 13.42 0.06 -15.05
CA TYR A 69 12.82 1.23 -15.73
C TYR A 69 12.02 0.76 -16.93
#